data_AF-A0A2V6PLR3-F1
#
_entry.id   AF-A0A2V6PLR3-F1
#
_cell.length_a   1.000
_cell.length_b   1.000
_cell.length_c   1.000
_cell.angle_alpha   90.00
_cell.angle_beta   90.00
_cell.angle_gamma   90.00
#
_symmetry.space_group_name_H-M   'P 1'
#
loop_
_entity.id
_entity.type
_entity.pdbx_description
1 polymer ?
#
loop_
_entity_poly.entity_id
_entity_poly.type
_entity_poly.pdbx_seq_one_letter_code
_entity_poly.pdbx_strand_id
1 'polypeptide(L)'
;MRQRKPVHVALVAALLLTLVAGGPGAIRDGAAQGPITISIVDVSGDLSSTRAIIENYQKANPQKVKAVNFQRAPAPELPAKIKAQQDAGRVDVNLLLIGQDAGSVMAAAGQLVKLFPQYDSLFPTNELSDAGKVLQAEGEGFLLPSVVSNGGPVFIYNPGKVKQPPKSADELRAWVKANPGKFMYARPANSGPGRSIICGLPYILGDKNPRDPLAGWDKTWAFLKDVGESVEYYPTGTAITLKEFAEGTRWIIAGIMEWDMKPRAEGTIPPDSKIFLLPGTSFVIDGHYWAIPKGISAAEQEVILDLMKFMRRPDQQVLTKLVQEHWRPEYTDMEKKYKIVPQLPVKDLVAAMDRWDKEVGAQRIKKF
;
A
#
# COMPACT_ATOMS: atom_id res chain seq x y z
N MET A 1 42.90 80.52 -0.15
CA MET A 1 43.11 80.05 1.23
C MET A 1 43.21 78.53 1.22
N ARG A 2 44.33 78.00 1.77
CA ARG A 2 44.67 76.60 2.13
C ARG A 2 44.51 75.51 1.04
N GLN A 3 45.60 75.12 0.36
CA GLN A 3 46.64 74.11 0.73
C GLN A 3 46.11 72.67 0.63
N ARG A 4 46.78 71.64 0.06
CA ARG A 4 48.09 71.43 -0.57
C ARG A 4 48.02 70.14 -1.41
N LYS A 5 48.81 70.13 -2.49
CA LYS A 5 49.20 69.09 -3.48
C LYS A 5 50.00 67.89 -2.83
N PRO A 6 50.60 66.92 -3.57
CA PRO A 6 50.13 66.06 -4.69
C PRO A 6 50.82 64.65 -4.77
N VAL A 7 50.54 63.89 -5.87
CA VAL A 7 51.39 62.91 -6.63
C VAL A 7 51.75 61.59 -5.89
N HIS A 8 51.68 60.38 -6.49
CA HIS A 8 52.68 59.68 -7.33
C HIS A 8 51.95 58.53 -8.10
N VAL A 9 51.98 58.45 -9.44
CA VAL A 9 52.96 57.71 -10.32
C VAL A 9 52.95 56.20 -9.98
N ALA A 10 52.65 55.24 -10.87
CA ALA A 10 53.15 55.03 -12.24
C ALA A 10 52.26 54.10 -13.10
N LEU A 11 52.30 54.32 -14.41
CA LEU A 11 51.96 53.37 -15.49
C LEU A 11 53.12 52.38 -15.69
N VAL A 12 52.87 51.08 -15.88
CA VAL A 12 53.65 50.20 -16.78
C VAL A 12 52.72 49.15 -17.40
N ALA A 13 52.90 48.94 -18.69
CA ALA A 13 52.07 48.14 -19.58
C ALA A 13 52.61 46.71 -19.82
N ALA A 14 51.68 45.85 -20.28
CA ALA A 14 51.81 44.78 -21.26
C ALA A 14 52.59 43.49 -20.92
N LEU A 15 51.96 42.31 -21.12
CA LEU A 15 52.21 41.47 -22.31
C LEU A 15 51.18 40.32 -22.43
N LEU A 16 50.81 39.99 -23.67
CA LEU A 16 49.98 38.85 -24.10
C LEU A 16 50.76 37.53 -24.04
N LEU A 17 50.04 36.41 -23.86
CA LEU A 17 50.26 35.18 -24.63
C LEU A 17 49.02 34.25 -24.62
N THR A 18 48.50 34.01 -25.82
CA THR A 18 47.46 33.05 -26.20
C THR A 18 47.95 31.61 -26.16
N LEU A 19 47.10 30.64 -25.83
CA LEU A 19 47.11 29.32 -26.48
C LEU A 19 45.69 28.73 -26.56
N VAL A 20 45.42 28.11 -27.71
CA VAL A 20 44.13 27.68 -28.24
C VAL A 20 43.95 26.16 -28.10
N ALA A 21 42.69 25.74 -27.94
CA ALA A 21 42.07 24.46 -28.25
C ALA A 21 42.39 23.19 -27.44
N GLY A 22 41.30 22.61 -26.92
CA GLY A 22 41.17 21.21 -26.52
C GLY A 22 39.74 20.93 -26.07
N GLY A 23 38.84 20.59 -27.01
CA GLY A 23 37.58 19.92 -26.64
C GLY A 23 37.90 18.58 -25.95
N PRO A 24 37.02 18.07 -25.09
CA PRO A 24 35.99 17.19 -25.63
C PRO A 24 34.64 17.25 -24.89
N GLY A 25 33.61 16.71 -25.52
CA GLY A 25 32.56 16.02 -24.78
C GLY A 25 33.24 14.93 -23.94
N ALA A 26 33.51 15.27 -22.68
CA ALA A 26 33.75 14.28 -21.67
C ALA A 26 32.39 13.61 -21.43
N ILE A 27 32.25 12.40 -21.99
CA ILE A 27 31.47 11.36 -21.33
C ILE A 27 31.92 11.41 -19.87
N ARG A 28 31.04 11.85 -18.98
CA ARG A 28 31.31 11.76 -17.55
C ARG A 28 31.36 10.27 -17.25
N ASP A 29 32.58 9.73 -17.24
CA ASP A 29 32.90 8.49 -16.56
C ASP A 29 32.25 8.54 -15.17
N GLY A 30 31.64 7.41 -14.79
CA GLY A 30 30.81 7.24 -13.60
C GLY A 30 31.53 7.60 -12.31
N ALA A 31 31.61 8.90 -12.03
CA ALA A 31 32.03 9.43 -10.74
C ALA A 31 31.08 8.86 -9.70
N ALA A 32 31.64 8.05 -8.79
CA ALA A 32 30.95 7.40 -7.69
C ALA A 32 29.99 8.39 -7.03
N GLN A 33 28.69 8.21 -7.26
CA GLN A 33 27.68 8.95 -6.54
C GLN A 33 27.88 8.61 -5.07
N GLY A 34 28.23 9.62 -4.27
CA GLY A 34 28.33 9.45 -2.82
C GLY A 34 27.00 8.93 -2.25
N PRO A 35 27.00 8.47 -0.98
CA PRO A 35 25.81 7.88 -0.38
C PRO A 35 24.55 8.73 -0.56
N ILE A 36 23.46 8.11 -1.01
CA ILE A 36 22.19 8.78 -1.28
C ILE A 36 21.32 8.88 -0.03
N THR A 37 20.34 9.79 -0.05
CA THR A 37 19.23 9.76 0.90
C THR A 37 18.06 9.03 0.23
N ILE A 38 17.61 7.93 0.81
CA ILE A 38 16.44 7.20 0.30
C ILE A 38 15.19 7.84 0.91
N SER A 39 14.22 8.20 0.08
CA SER A 39 12.90 8.66 0.52
C SER A 39 11.84 7.64 0.12
N ILE A 40 11.02 7.23 1.08
CA ILE A 40 10.00 6.18 0.92
C ILE A 40 8.64 6.76 1.28
N VAL A 41 7.66 6.54 0.42
CA VAL A 41 6.25 6.85 0.71
C VAL A 41 5.48 5.55 0.87
N ASP A 42 4.77 5.44 1.98
CA ASP A 42 3.91 4.31 2.32
C ASP A 42 2.45 4.73 2.30
N VAL A 43 1.69 4.08 1.42
CA VAL A 43 0.23 4.22 1.35
C VAL A 43 -0.50 2.88 1.53
N SER A 44 0.24 1.79 1.75
CA SER A 44 -0.29 0.45 1.99
C SER A 44 -0.27 0.04 3.46
N GLY A 45 0.50 0.75 4.30
CA GLY A 45 0.71 0.44 5.71
C GLY A 45 1.89 -0.48 5.98
N ASP A 46 2.75 -0.72 4.99
CA ASP A 46 3.84 -1.71 5.08
C ASP A 46 5.00 -1.25 5.95
N LEU A 47 5.10 0.04 6.29
CA LEU A 47 6.20 0.51 7.16
C LEU A 47 6.18 -0.14 8.55
N SER A 48 5.04 -0.64 9.03
CA SER A 48 5.03 -1.36 10.32
C SER A 48 5.94 -2.59 10.31
N SER A 49 6.06 -3.29 9.17
CA SER A 49 6.89 -4.49 9.02
C SER A 49 8.21 -4.26 8.29
N THR A 50 8.29 -3.24 7.44
CA THR A 50 9.45 -3.02 6.57
C THR A 50 10.46 -2.02 7.12
N ARG A 51 10.07 -1.14 8.04
CA ARG A 51 10.93 -0.06 8.52
C ARG A 51 12.25 -0.57 9.11
N ALA A 52 12.20 -1.54 10.01
CA ALA A 52 13.41 -2.11 10.63
C ALA A 52 14.33 -2.76 9.59
N ILE A 53 13.77 -3.39 8.57
CA ILE A 53 14.52 -4.01 7.46
C ILE A 53 15.27 -2.94 6.66
N ILE A 54 14.59 -1.84 6.35
CA ILE A 54 15.17 -0.71 5.60
C ILE A 54 16.28 -0.03 6.42
N GLU A 55 16.08 0.15 7.72
CA GLU A 55 17.10 0.67 8.63
C GLU A 55 18.30 -0.28 8.75
N ASN A 56 18.09 -1.60 8.70
CA ASN A 56 19.18 -2.59 8.64
C ASN A 56 19.97 -2.49 7.33
N TYR A 57 19.30 -2.27 6.20
CA TYR A 57 19.97 -2.04 4.92
C TYR A 57 20.88 -0.81 4.97
N GLN A 58 20.39 0.31 5.53
CA GLN A 58 21.19 1.52 5.72
C GLN A 58 22.44 1.22 6.57
N LYS A 59 22.27 0.55 7.72
CA LYS A 59 23.40 0.20 8.61
C LYS A 59 24.42 -0.71 7.93
N ALA A 60 23.97 -1.63 7.08
CA ALA A 60 24.82 -2.56 6.35
C ALA A 60 25.51 -1.92 5.13
N ASN A 61 25.00 -0.78 4.63
CA ASN A 61 25.50 -0.12 3.42
C ASN A 61 25.71 1.39 3.59
N PRO A 62 26.49 1.86 4.58
CA PRO A 62 26.71 3.30 4.81
C PRO A 62 27.42 4.00 3.64
N GLN A 63 28.14 3.25 2.81
CA GLN A 63 28.76 3.71 1.57
C GLN A 63 27.76 3.96 0.44
N LYS A 64 26.53 3.41 0.54
CA LYS A 64 25.45 3.60 -0.44
C LYS A 64 24.36 4.54 0.06
N VAL A 65 24.05 4.50 1.36
CA VAL A 65 22.91 5.21 1.96
C VAL A 65 23.34 5.98 3.20
N LYS A 66 23.21 7.31 3.17
CA LYS A 66 23.49 8.17 4.34
C LYS A 66 22.28 8.39 5.25
N ALA A 67 21.07 8.37 4.69
CA ALA A 67 19.85 8.63 5.43
C ALA A 67 18.63 7.98 4.74
N VAL A 68 17.59 7.71 5.54
CA VAL A 68 16.30 7.23 5.06
C VAL A 68 15.20 8.14 5.61
N ASN A 69 14.33 8.62 4.72
CA ASN A 69 13.15 9.41 5.06
C ASN A 69 11.90 8.57 4.81
N PHE A 70 10.98 8.57 5.77
CA PHE A 70 9.71 7.86 5.67
C PHE A 70 8.55 8.84 5.68
N GLN A 71 7.60 8.63 4.77
CA GLN A 71 6.36 9.39 4.70
C GLN A 71 5.19 8.42 4.63
N ARG A 72 4.06 8.79 5.24
CA ARG A 72 2.78 8.11 5.06
C ARG A 72 1.80 9.05 4.40
N ALA A 73 0.97 8.54 3.52
CA ALA A 73 -0.10 9.28 2.88
C ALA A 73 -1.32 8.38 2.61
N PRO A 74 -2.52 8.93 2.43
CA PRO A 74 -3.64 8.19 1.85
C PRO A 74 -3.32 7.70 0.42
N ALA A 75 -3.73 6.48 0.08
CA ALA A 75 -3.46 5.89 -1.24
C ALA A 75 -3.96 6.72 -2.44
N PRO A 76 -5.16 7.34 -2.40
CA PRO A 76 -5.66 8.17 -3.49
C PRO A 76 -4.83 9.42 -3.79
N GLU A 77 -4.04 9.91 -2.82
CA GLU A 77 -3.22 11.12 -3.01
C GLU A 77 -1.92 10.83 -3.76
N LEU A 78 -1.44 9.57 -3.73
CA LEU A 78 -0.13 9.22 -4.24
C LEU A 78 0.05 9.47 -5.75
N PRO A 79 -0.89 9.07 -6.64
CA PRO A 79 -0.71 9.27 -8.08
C PRO A 79 -0.55 10.75 -8.46
N ALA A 80 -1.38 11.63 -7.86
CA ALA A 80 -1.33 13.07 -8.10
C ALA A 80 -0.05 13.71 -7.56
N LYS A 81 0.39 13.30 -6.35
CA LYS A 81 1.65 13.75 -5.75
C LYS A 81 2.86 13.41 -6.63
N ILE A 82 2.95 12.17 -7.09
CA ILE A 82 4.07 11.71 -7.94
C ILE A 82 3.98 12.37 -9.33
N LYS A 83 2.78 12.55 -9.90
CA LYS A 83 2.61 13.28 -11.15
C LYS A 83 3.16 14.70 -11.06
N ALA A 84 2.79 15.45 -10.00
CA ALA A 84 3.27 16.81 -9.82
C ALA A 84 4.80 16.90 -9.72
N GLN A 85 5.44 15.93 -9.05
CA GLN A 85 6.89 15.83 -8.98
C GLN A 85 7.53 15.54 -10.36
N GLN A 86 6.94 14.62 -11.13
CA GLN A 86 7.40 14.29 -12.48
C GLN A 86 7.23 15.47 -13.45
N ASP A 87 6.10 16.17 -13.40
CA ASP A 87 5.83 17.37 -14.21
C ASP A 87 6.81 18.51 -13.87
N ALA A 88 7.25 18.59 -12.61
CA ALA A 88 8.28 19.54 -12.17
C ALA A 88 9.72 19.12 -12.52
N GLY A 89 9.92 17.94 -13.11
CA GLY A 89 11.24 17.39 -13.43
C GLY A 89 12.07 17.02 -12.19
N ARG A 90 11.43 16.85 -11.03
CA ARG A 90 12.10 16.55 -9.76
C ARG A 90 11.25 15.60 -8.91
N VAL A 91 11.69 14.34 -8.84
CA VAL A 91 11.05 13.29 -8.04
C VAL A 91 11.82 13.08 -6.74
N ASP A 92 11.18 13.41 -5.62
CA ASP A 92 11.80 13.36 -4.28
C ASP A 92 11.52 12.04 -3.54
N VAL A 93 10.96 11.03 -4.22
CA VAL A 93 10.61 9.71 -3.65
C VAL A 93 11.27 8.61 -4.47
N ASN A 94 11.99 7.70 -3.81
CA ASN A 94 12.75 6.65 -4.48
C ASN A 94 12.02 5.29 -4.49
N LEU A 95 11.22 5.00 -3.46
CA LEU A 95 10.48 3.75 -3.33
C LEU A 95 9.05 4.01 -2.84
N LEU A 96 8.08 3.34 -3.46
CA LEU A 96 6.67 3.38 -3.10
C LEU A 96 6.28 2.04 -2.46
N LEU A 97 5.69 2.08 -1.28
CA LEU A 97 4.96 0.96 -0.70
C LEU A 97 3.47 1.20 -0.96
N ILE A 98 2.87 0.40 -1.83
CA ILE A 98 1.63 0.74 -2.52
C ILE A 98 0.67 -0.45 -2.63
N GLY A 99 -0.62 -0.22 -2.51
CA GLY A 99 -1.66 -1.23 -2.74
C GLY A 99 -2.01 -1.42 -4.21
N GLN A 100 -2.87 -2.40 -4.49
CA GLN A 100 -3.37 -2.73 -5.84
C GLN A 100 -4.01 -1.55 -6.57
N ASP A 101 -4.73 -0.66 -5.87
CA ASP A 101 -5.40 0.48 -6.49
C ASP A 101 -4.45 1.54 -7.03
N ALA A 102 -3.69 2.18 -6.15
CA ALA A 102 -2.80 3.25 -6.52
C ALA A 102 -1.69 2.70 -7.44
N GLY A 103 -1.20 1.48 -7.21
CA GLY A 103 -0.22 0.81 -8.07
C GLY A 103 -0.73 0.68 -9.51
N SER A 104 -1.94 0.17 -9.66
CA SER A 104 -2.57 0.00 -10.96
C SER A 104 -2.82 1.32 -11.69
N VAL A 105 -3.34 2.34 -10.99
CA VAL A 105 -3.55 3.68 -11.56
C VAL A 105 -2.24 4.28 -12.05
N MET A 106 -1.18 4.18 -11.24
CA MET A 106 0.14 4.72 -11.59
C MET A 106 0.81 3.95 -12.73
N ALA A 107 0.64 2.63 -12.79
CA ALA A 107 1.12 1.80 -13.90
C ALA A 107 0.44 2.21 -15.23
N ALA A 108 -0.89 2.30 -15.23
CA ALA A 108 -1.67 2.72 -16.40
C ALA A 108 -1.34 4.16 -16.84
N ALA A 109 -1.06 5.05 -15.90
CA ALA A 109 -0.64 6.43 -16.17
C ALA A 109 0.84 6.55 -16.61
N GLY A 110 1.58 5.43 -16.69
CA GLY A 110 2.97 5.41 -17.11
C GLY A 110 3.93 6.10 -16.14
N GLN A 111 3.56 6.19 -14.85
CA GLN A 111 4.33 6.90 -13.82
C GLN A 111 5.45 6.06 -13.19
N LEU A 112 5.48 4.76 -13.45
CA LEU A 112 6.38 3.80 -12.78
C LEU A 112 7.46 3.27 -13.73
N VAL A 113 8.63 2.95 -13.17
CA VAL A 113 9.69 2.22 -13.86
C VAL A 113 9.18 0.81 -14.16
N LYS A 114 9.36 0.34 -15.41
CA LYS A 114 9.03 -1.03 -15.77
C LYS A 114 10.12 -1.95 -15.21
N LEU A 115 9.74 -2.87 -14.33
CA LEU A 115 10.68 -3.78 -13.67
C LEU A 115 10.91 -5.05 -14.50
N PHE A 116 9.87 -5.57 -15.15
CA PHE A 116 9.89 -6.86 -15.83
C PHE A 116 9.73 -6.72 -17.34
N PRO A 117 10.46 -7.53 -18.15
CA PRO A 117 11.34 -8.63 -17.74
C PRO A 117 12.77 -8.22 -17.32
N GLN A 118 13.10 -6.92 -17.36
CA GLN A 118 14.47 -6.42 -17.16
C GLN A 118 15.17 -6.92 -15.88
N TYR A 119 14.42 -7.06 -14.78
CA TYR A 119 14.94 -7.46 -13.48
C TYR A 119 14.44 -8.84 -13.02
N ASP A 120 14.03 -9.72 -13.95
CA ASP A 120 13.61 -11.09 -13.62
C ASP A 120 14.68 -11.85 -12.82
N SER A 121 15.96 -11.65 -13.15
CA SER A 121 17.08 -12.30 -12.45
C SER A 121 17.29 -11.78 -11.03
N LEU A 122 16.86 -10.56 -10.72
CA LEU A 122 16.90 -10.00 -9.36
C LEU A 122 15.70 -10.45 -8.53
N PHE A 123 14.56 -10.71 -9.16
CA PHE A 123 13.29 -11.00 -8.51
C PHE A 123 12.61 -12.23 -9.15
N PRO A 124 13.17 -13.43 -8.93
CA PRO A 124 12.66 -14.63 -9.56
C PRO A 124 11.24 -14.98 -9.06
N THR A 125 10.42 -15.51 -9.97
CA THR A 125 8.98 -15.77 -9.77
C THR A 125 8.69 -17.16 -9.20
N ASN A 126 9.67 -18.07 -9.25
CA ASN A 126 9.57 -19.41 -8.67
C ASN A 126 9.45 -19.41 -7.13
N GLU A 127 9.81 -18.31 -6.49
CA GLU A 127 9.66 -18.08 -5.05
C GLU A 127 8.23 -17.66 -4.68
N LEU A 128 7.38 -17.31 -5.65
CA LEU A 128 6.02 -16.84 -5.40
C LEU A 128 5.03 -17.99 -5.27
N SER A 129 4.09 -17.85 -4.33
CA SER A 129 2.87 -18.66 -4.30
C SER A 129 2.02 -18.42 -5.55
N ASP A 130 1.02 -19.26 -5.79
CA ASP A 130 0.13 -19.07 -6.95
C ASP A 130 -0.65 -17.75 -6.86
N ALA A 131 -1.12 -17.36 -5.66
CA ALA A 131 -1.68 -16.04 -5.43
C ALA A 131 -0.65 -14.91 -5.71
N GLY A 132 0.62 -15.14 -5.37
CA GLY A 132 1.71 -14.20 -5.64
C GLY A 132 1.97 -14.01 -7.14
N LYS A 133 1.89 -15.08 -7.93
CA LYS A 133 2.00 -15.02 -9.39
C LYS A 133 0.84 -14.25 -10.01
N VAL A 134 -0.39 -14.49 -9.53
CA VAL A 134 -1.58 -13.73 -9.95
C VAL A 134 -1.39 -12.24 -9.64
N LEU A 135 -0.95 -11.92 -8.42
CA LEU A 135 -0.70 -10.55 -7.99
C LEU A 135 0.42 -9.89 -8.80
N GLN A 136 1.49 -10.62 -9.15
CA GLN A 136 2.55 -10.07 -10.00
C GLN A 136 2.07 -9.78 -11.42
N ALA A 137 1.23 -10.66 -11.98
CA ALA A 137 0.66 -10.47 -13.32
C ALA A 137 -0.24 -9.22 -13.38
N GLU A 138 -1.01 -8.96 -12.33
CA GLU A 138 -1.81 -7.72 -12.18
C GLU A 138 -0.95 -6.46 -12.25
N GLY A 139 0.31 -6.53 -11.81
CA GLY A 139 1.24 -5.40 -11.86
C GLY A 139 1.76 -5.01 -13.24
N GLU A 140 1.39 -5.75 -14.30
CA GLU A 140 1.76 -5.50 -15.70
C GLU A 140 3.27 -5.26 -15.95
N GLY A 141 4.11 -5.82 -15.08
CA GLY A 141 5.56 -5.67 -15.12
C GLY A 141 6.11 -4.42 -14.43
N PHE A 142 5.28 -3.56 -13.83
CA PHE A 142 5.68 -2.33 -13.12
C PHE A 142 5.73 -2.50 -11.60
N LEU A 143 4.97 -3.46 -11.07
CA LEU A 143 4.81 -3.66 -9.63
C LEU A 143 5.44 -4.99 -9.20
N LEU A 144 6.24 -4.97 -8.13
CA LEU A 144 6.78 -6.17 -7.51
C LEU A 144 5.98 -6.51 -6.25
N PRO A 145 5.34 -7.69 -6.15
CA PRO A 145 4.66 -8.11 -4.92
C PRO A 145 5.56 -8.03 -3.69
N SER A 146 5.10 -7.32 -2.66
CA SER A 146 5.79 -7.17 -1.37
C SER A 146 5.09 -7.93 -0.24
N VAL A 147 3.76 -7.99 -0.31
CA VAL A 147 2.89 -8.74 0.61
C VAL A 147 1.85 -9.46 -0.24
N VAL A 148 1.68 -10.76 -0.01
CA VAL A 148 0.70 -11.58 -0.72
C VAL A 148 -0.21 -12.22 0.32
N SER A 149 -1.51 -11.95 0.22
CA SER A 149 -2.52 -12.56 1.07
C SER A 149 -3.58 -13.25 0.23
N ASN A 150 -4.07 -14.40 0.70
CA ASN A 150 -5.32 -14.97 0.19
C ASN A 150 -6.50 -14.02 0.42
N GLY A 151 -6.34 -12.99 1.25
CA GLY A 151 -7.24 -11.85 1.35
C GLY A 151 -8.46 -12.13 2.23
N GLY A 152 -9.65 -11.79 1.75
CA GLY A 152 -10.90 -11.87 2.53
C GLY A 152 -12.15 -11.74 1.65
N PRO A 153 -13.33 -11.47 2.23
CA PRO A 153 -13.50 -10.87 3.55
C PRO A 153 -13.53 -11.88 4.69
N VAL A 154 -13.03 -11.45 5.84
CA VAL A 154 -13.24 -12.09 7.15
C VAL A 154 -13.89 -11.09 8.09
N PHE A 155 -14.60 -11.57 9.12
CA PHE A 155 -15.12 -10.71 10.17
C PHE A 155 -14.43 -11.05 11.49
N ILE A 156 -13.82 -10.06 12.12
CA ILE A 156 -13.14 -10.21 13.42
C ILE A 156 -14.09 -9.69 14.49
N TYR A 157 -14.28 -10.45 15.57
CA TYR A 157 -15.20 -10.09 16.63
C TYR A 157 -14.66 -10.34 18.03
N ASN A 158 -15.17 -9.55 18.99
CA ASN A 158 -14.89 -9.70 20.41
C ASN A 158 -15.91 -10.68 21.04
N PRO A 159 -15.53 -11.90 21.46
CA PRO A 159 -16.47 -12.86 22.04
C PRO A 159 -16.94 -12.49 23.46
N GLY A 160 -16.27 -11.55 24.12
CA GLY A 160 -16.75 -10.92 25.34
C GLY A 160 -18.03 -10.11 25.10
N LYS A 161 -18.15 -9.47 23.94
CA LYS A 161 -19.28 -8.61 23.54
C LYS A 161 -20.29 -9.30 22.63
N VAL A 162 -19.84 -10.20 21.77
CA VAL A 162 -20.69 -10.91 20.79
C VAL A 162 -20.67 -12.41 21.09
N LYS A 163 -21.70 -12.87 21.80
CA LYS A 163 -21.81 -14.29 22.20
C LYS A 163 -22.26 -15.19 21.05
N GLN A 164 -23.10 -14.66 20.16
CA GLN A 164 -23.62 -15.36 19.00
C GLN A 164 -23.22 -14.56 17.75
N PRO A 165 -22.06 -14.87 17.12
CA PRO A 165 -21.66 -14.18 15.90
C PRO A 165 -22.65 -14.51 14.76
N PRO A 166 -22.93 -13.56 13.86
CA PRO A 166 -23.80 -13.79 12.71
C PRO A 166 -23.34 -14.97 11.84
N LYS A 167 -24.29 -15.77 11.38
CA LYS A 167 -24.04 -16.96 10.53
C LYS A 167 -24.50 -16.78 9.09
N SER A 168 -25.15 -15.67 8.78
CA SER A 168 -25.61 -15.32 7.43
C SER A 168 -25.51 -13.82 7.20
N ALA A 169 -25.60 -13.39 5.94
CA ALA A 169 -25.64 -11.96 5.63
C ALA A 169 -26.85 -11.26 6.27
N ASP A 170 -28.02 -11.91 6.30
CA ASP A 170 -29.23 -11.33 6.91
C ASP A 170 -29.11 -11.23 8.43
N GLU A 171 -28.49 -12.22 9.08
CA GLU A 171 -28.16 -12.12 10.51
C GLU A 171 -27.14 -11.01 10.77
N LEU A 172 -26.14 -10.83 9.90
CA LEU A 172 -25.17 -9.74 10.04
C LEU A 172 -25.88 -8.39 9.91
N ARG A 173 -26.72 -8.22 8.89
CA ARG A 173 -27.54 -7.02 8.70
C ARG A 173 -28.40 -6.72 9.92
N ALA A 174 -29.14 -7.70 10.41
CA ALA A 174 -29.99 -7.55 11.59
C ALA A 174 -29.16 -7.19 12.84
N TRP A 175 -28.01 -7.85 13.02
CA TRP A 175 -27.11 -7.57 14.13
C TRP A 175 -26.57 -6.14 14.08
N VAL A 176 -26.14 -5.65 12.91
CA VAL A 176 -25.62 -4.29 12.77
C VAL A 176 -26.70 -3.26 13.10
N LYS A 177 -27.95 -3.48 12.66
CA LYS A 177 -29.09 -2.60 12.98
C LYS A 177 -29.45 -2.60 14.45
N ALA A 178 -29.33 -3.75 15.12
CA ALA A 178 -29.57 -3.86 16.56
C ALA A 178 -28.41 -3.30 17.41
N ASN A 179 -27.23 -3.10 16.83
CA ASN A 179 -26.03 -2.66 17.53
C ASN A 179 -25.37 -1.47 16.81
N PRO A 180 -26.04 -0.31 16.72
CA PRO A 180 -25.54 0.85 16.00
C PRO A 180 -24.18 1.30 16.55
N GLY A 181 -23.25 1.57 15.63
CA GLY A 181 -21.87 1.92 15.92
C GLY A 181 -21.00 0.75 16.41
N LYS A 182 -21.48 -0.50 16.43
CA LYS A 182 -20.65 -1.63 16.89
C LYS A 182 -20.00 -2.43 15.76
N PHE A 183 -20.40 -2.18 14.52
CA PHE A 183 -19.73 -2.67 13.33
C PHE A 183 -18.89 -1.57 12.67
N MET A 184 -17.69 -1.90 12.20
CA MET A 184 -16.83 -0.94 11.51
C MET A 184 -15.99 -1.58 10.40
N TYR A 185 -15.78 -0.82 9.33
CA TYR A 185 -14.73 -1.04 8.34
C TYR A 185 -14.26 0.31 7.82
N ALA A 186 -13.01 0.40 7.38
CA ALA A 186 -12.45 1.63 6.83
C ALA A 186 -12.91 1.88 5.39
N ARG A 187 -12.81 3.14 4.93
CA ARG A 187 -13.13 3.51 3.55
C ARG A 187 -12.37 2.61 2.56
N PRO A 188 -13.05 1.98 1.58
CA PRO A 188 -12.45 1.00 0.66
C PRO A 188 -11.21 1.51 -0.08
N ALA A 189 -11.21 2.77 -0.53
CA ALA A 189 -10.09 3.38 -1.25
C ALA A 189 -8.78 3.51 -0.43
N ASN A 190 -8.83 3.31 0.89
CA ASN A 190 -7.67 3.44 1.79
C ASN A 190 -7.42 2.18 2.63
N SER A 191 -8.10 1.07 2.35
CA SER A 191 -8.06 -0.09 3.24
C SER A 191 -8.32 -1.40 2.50
N GLY A 192 -7.36 -2.33 2.56
CA GLY A 192 -7.52 -3.71 2.08
C GLY A 192 -8.77 -4.39 2.66
N PRO A 193 -9.01 -4.37 3.99
CA PRO A 193 -10.27 -4.81 4.60
C PRO A 193 -11.53 -4.12 4.05
N GLY A 194 -11.52 -2.80 3.92
CA GLY A 194 -12.64 -2.05 3.34
C GLY A 194 -12.92 -2.41 1.88
N ARG A 195 -11.87 -2.63 1.10
CA ARG A 195 -11.93 -3.06 -0.30
C ARG A 195 -12.44 -4.49 -0.42
N SER A 196 -11.91 -5.39 0.41
CA SER A 196 -12.24 -6.80 0.41
C SER A 196 -13.70 -7.04 0.82
N ILE A 197 -14.24 -6.29 1.79
CA ILE A 197 -15.66 -6.43 2.14
C ILE A 197 -16.59 -6.04 0.99
N ILE A 198 -16.31 -4.93 0.29
CA ILE A 198 -17.18 -4.52 -0.84
C ILE A 198 -17.04 -5.48 -2.03
N CYS A 199 -15.86 -6.05 -2.28
CA CYS A 199 -15.64 -6.97 -3.39
C CYS A 199 -16.05 -8.42 -3.08
N GLY A 200 -16.14 -8.78 -1.79
CA GLY A 200 -16.53 -10.11 -1.34
C GLY A 200 -18.04 -10.29 -1.13
N LEU A 201 -18.73 -9.23 -0.70
CA LEU A 201 -20.19 -9.26 -0.49
C LEU A 201 -21.00 -9.76 -1.70
N PRO A 202 -20.67 -9.46 -2.96
CA PRO A 202 -21.40 -9.97 -4.11
C PRO A 202 -21.41 -11.50 -4.19
N TYR A 203 -20.34 -12.16 -3.75
CA TYR A 203 -20.31 -13.62 -3.65
C TYR A 203 -21.19 -14.13 -2.51
N ILE A 204 -21.12 -13.48 -1.34
CA ILE A 204 -21.90 -13.83 -0.13
C ILE A 204 -23.41 -13.65 -0.36
N LEU A 205 -23.80 -12.59 -1.06
CA LEU A 205 -25.20 -12.22 -1.30
C LEU A 205 -25.78 -12.91 -2.56
N GLY A 206 -24.95 -13.61 -3.32
CA GLY A 206 -25.35 -14.25 -4.58
C GLY A 206 -25.84 -13.23 -5.61
N ASP A 207 -25.05 -12.17 -5.81
CA ASP A 207 -25.28 -11.18 -6.86
C ASP A 207 -25.17 -11.80 -8.26
N LYS A 208 -25.82 -11.17 -9.25
CA LYS A 208 -25.94 -11.72 -10.61
C LYS A 208 -24.57 -11.94 -11.26
N ASN A 209 -23.66 -10.99 -11.05
CA ASN A 209 -22.29 -11.09 -11.51
C ASN A 209 -21.34 -10.45 -10.47
N PRO A 210 -20.72 -11.26 -9.61
CA PRO A 210 -19.77 -10.78 -8.61
C PRO A 210 -18.53 -10.08 -9.17
N ARG A 211 -18.28 -10.14 -10.49
CA ARG A 211 -17.17 -9.44 -11.16
C ARG A 211 -17.58 -8.17 -11.91
N ASP A 212 -18.85 -7.76 -11.83
CA ASP A 212 -19.36 -6.54 -12.48
C ASP A 212 -20.01 -5.62 -11.43
N PRO A 213 -19.26 -4.67 -10.85
CA PRO A 213 -19.79 -3.77 -9.82
C PRO A 213 -20.79 -2.73 -10.35
N LEU A 214 -20.85 -2.52 -11.66
CA LEU A 214 -21.70 -1.51 -12.28
C LEU A 214 -23.12 -2.04 -12.46
N ALA A 215 -23.27 -3.24 -13.01
CA ALA A 215 -24.58 -3.82 -13.34
C ALA A 215 -24.89 -5.14 -12.62
N GLY A 216 -23.94 -5.71 -11.87
CA GLY A 216 -24.07 -7.04 -11.28
C GLY A 216 -24.38 -7.09 -9.79
N TRP A 217 -24.22 -5.98 -9.05
CA TRP A 217 -24.09 -5.93 -7.59
C TRP A 217 -25.33 -5.34 -6.85
N ASP A 218 -26.52 -5.46 -7.42
CA ASP A 218 -27.73 -4.82 -6.87
C ASP A 218 -28.00 -5.20 -5.39
N LYS A 219 -27.78 -6.47 -5.02
CA LYS A 219 -27.97 -6.93 -3.64
C LYS A 219 -26.91 -6.35 -2.72
N THR A 220 -25.65 -6.33 -3.16
CA THR A 220 -24.54 -5.73 -2.42
C THR A 220 -24.76 -4.25 -2.16
N TRP A 221 -25.19 -3.48 -3.16
CA TRP A 221 -25.46 -2.05 -2.97
C TRP A 221 -26.63 -1.80 -2.01
N ALA A 222 -27.70 -2.59 -2.11
CA ALA A 222 -28.82 -2.51 -1.16
C ALA A 222 -28.37 -2.86 0.27
N PHE A 223 -27.57 -3.92 0.44
CA PHE A 223 -27.04 -4.35 1.72
C PHE A 223 -26.15 -3.28 2.36
N LEU A 224 -25.20 -2.73 1.59
CA LEU A 224 -24.26 -1.72 2.08
C LEU A 224 -24.95 -0.42 2.50
N LYS A 225 -25.98 0.01 1.76
CA LYS A 225 -26.80 1.17 2.12
C LYS A 225 -27.56 0.95 3.44
N ASP A 226 -28.23 -0.19 3.56
CA ASP A 226 -29.02 -0.55 4.76
C ASP A 226 -28.12 -0.72 5.99
N VAL A 227 -27.04 -1.50 5.91
CA VAL A 227 -26.08 -1.67 7.01
C VAL A 227 -25.37 -0.35 7.35
N GLY A 228 -25.11 0.47 6.33
CA GLY A 228 -24.50 1.79 6.47
C GLY A 228 -25.29 2.69 7.42
N GLU A 229 -26.63 2.54 7.52
CA GLU A 229 -27.49 3.27 8.46
C GLU A 229 -27.05 3.19 9.92
N SER A 230 -26.42 2.08 10.29
CA SER A 230 -25.98 1.82 11.66
C SER A 230 -24.46 1.90 11.82
N VAL A 231 -23.71 2.25 10.76
CA VAL A 231 -22.28 2.57 10.87
C VAL A 231 -22.14 4.04 11.21
N GLU A 232 -21.39 4.36 12.27
CA GLU A 232 -21.22 5.73 12.76
C GLU A 232 -20.45 6.60 11.77
N TYR A 233 -19.30 6.10 11.32
CA TYR A 233 -18.46 6.72 10.31
C TYR A 233 -17.52 5.67 9.70
N TYR A 234 -16.89 6.01 8.57
CA TYR A 234 -15.90 5.16 7.91
C TYR A 234 -14.50 5.78 8.08
N PRO A 235 -13.60 5.16 8.88
CA PRO A 235 -12.28 5.71 9.11
C PRO A 235 -11.43 5.72 7.84
N THR A 236 -10.42 6.58 7.85
CA THR A 236 -9.52 6.78 6.71
C THR A 236 -8.53 5.64 6.48
N GLY A 237 -8.49 4.61 7.34
CA GLY A 237 -7.62 3.45 7.15
C GLY A 237 -7.80 2.35 8.19
N THR A 238 -7.23 1.18 7.89
CA THR A 238 -7.35 -0.04 8.71
C THR A 238 -6.82 0.13 10.13
N ALA A 239 -5.72 0.86 10.32
CA ALA A 239 -5.12 1.05 11.65
C ALA A 239 -6.07 1.70 12.66
N ILE A 240 -6.93 2.62 12.21
CA ILE A 240 -7.96 3.25 13.06
C ILE A 240 -9.04 2.22 13.42
N THR A 241 -9.46 1.41 12.44
CA THR A 241 -10.44 0.32 12.67
C THR A 241 -9.94 -0.67 13.72
N LEU A 242 -8.67 -1.07 13.62
CA LEU A 242 -8.04 -1.99 14.58
C LEU A 242 -7.91 -1.37 15.97
N LYS A 243 -7.51 -0.09 16.05
CA LYS A 243 -7.42 0.63 17.32
C LYS A 243 -8.77 0.65 18.04
N GLU A 244 -9.85 1.06 17.35
CA GLU A 244 -11.17 1.14 17.97
C GLU A 244 -11.76 -0.24 18.33
N PHE A 245 -11.39 -1.29 17.60
CA PHE A 245 -11.73 -2.66 17.96
C PHE A 245 -10.98 -3.11 19.23
N ALA A 246 -9.68 -2.83 19.31
CA ALA A 246 -8.85 -3.17 20.47
C ALA A 246 -9.29 -2.43 21.74
N GLU A 247 -9.73 -1.17 21.62
CA GLU A 247 -10.31 -0.37 22.71
C GLU A 247 -11.73 -0.85 23.12
N GLY A 248 -12.34 -1.77 22.37
CA GLY A 248 -13.67 -2.30 22.65
C GLY A 248 -14.83 -1.40 22.22
N THR A 249 -14.53 -0.29 21.53
CA THR A 249 -15.52 0.63 20.96
C THR A 249 -16.33 -0.08 19.86
N ARG A 250 -15.64 -0.85 19.01
CA ARG A 250 -16.24 -1.71 17.98
C ARG A 250 -16.18 -3.17 18.41
N TRP A 251 -17.22 -3.93 18.06
CA TRP A 251 -17.37 -5.33 18.50
C TRP A 251 -17.23 -6.33 17.36
N ILE A 252 -17.54 -5.90 16.14
CA ILE A 252 -17.26 -6.62 14.90
C ILE A 252 -16.58 -5.66 13.94
N ILE A 253 -15.50 -6.08 13.30
CA ILE A 253 -14.88 -5.36 12.20
C ILE A 253 -14.75 -6.24 10.96
N ALA A 254 -14.83 -5.63 9.78
CA ALA A 254 -14.41 -6.32 8.56
C ALA A 254 -12.88 -6.39 8.51
N GLY A 255 -12.36 -7.49 7.99
CA GLY A 255 -10.94 -7.78 7.91
C GLY A 255 -10.58 -8.54 6.64
N ILE A 256 -9.28 -8.76 6.49
CA ILE A 256 -8.70 -9.79 5.63
C ILE A 256 -7.71 -10.60 6.45
N MET A 257 -7.27 -11.75 5.92
CA MET A 257 -6.35 -12.65 6.61
C MET A 257 -5.08 -11.93 7.10
N GLU A 258 -4.45 -11.11 6.27
CA GLU A 258 -3.23 -10.38 6.64
C GLU A 258 -3.45 -9.40 7.79
N TRP A 259 -4.52 -8.59 7.71
CA TRP A 259 -4.85 -7.60 8.75
C TRP A 259 -5.50 -8.20 10.00
N ASP A 260 -5.75 -9.52 10.04
CA ASP A 260 -5.99 -10.27 11.28
C ASP A 260 -4.69 -10.85 11.84
N MET A 261 -3.91 -11.55 11.00
CA MET A 261 -2.75 -12.33 11.45
C MET A 261 -1.59 -11.46 11.91
N LYS A 262 -1.18 -10.49 11.10
CA LYS A 262 -0.05 -9.63 11.44
C LYS A 262 -0.34 -8.77 12.68
N PRO A 263 -1.46 -8.02 12.76
CA PRO A 263 -1.75 -7.23 13.95
C PRO A 263 -2.02 -8.09 15.21
N ARG A 264 -2.49 -9.34 15.06
CA ARG A 264 -2.56 -10.28 16.19
C ARG A 264 -1.18 -10.67 16.69
N ALA A 265 -0.28 -11.00 15.77
CA ALA A 265 1.10 -11.38 16.08
C ALA A 265 1.85 -10.22 16.78
N GLU A 266 1.55 -8.97 16.38
CA GLU A 266 2.05 -7.74 17.01
C GLU A 266 1.33 -7.37 18.32
N GLY A 267 0.29 -8.11 18.73
CA GLY A 267 -0.49 -7.86 19.95
C GLY A 267 -1.49 -6.70 19.86
N THR A 268 -1.72 -6.15 18.66
CA THR A 268 -2.71 -5.08 18.42
C THR A 268 -4.14 -5.63 18.48
N ILE A 269 -4.40 -6.77 17.85
CA ILE A 269 -5.70 -7.43 17.98
C ILE A 269 -5.72 -8.25 19.27
N PRO A 270 -6.73 -8.08 20.15
CA PRO A 270 -6.82 -8.87 21.37
C PRO A 270 -6.76 -10.37 21.09
N PRO A 271 -5.97 -11.14 21.86
CA PRO A 271 -5.71 -12.55 21.58
C PRO A 271 -6.97 -13.41 21.67
N ASP A 272 -7.94 -13.02 22.49
CA ASP A 272 -9.24 -13.68 22.66
C ASP A 272 -10.24 -13.39 21.53
N SER A 273 -9.94 -12.42 20.66
CA SER A 273 -10.77 -12.12 19.48
C SER A 273 -10.88 -13.34 18.58
N LYS A 274 -12.02 -13.52 17.94
CA LYS A 274 -12.32 -14.64 17.04
C LYS A 274 -12.71 -14.13 15.67
N ILE A 275 -12.79 -15.03 14.70
CA ILE A 275 -13.31 -14.71 13.38
C ILE A 275 -14.57 -15.51 13.07
N PHE A 276 -15.38 -14.99 12.16
CA PHE A 276 -16.38 -15.78 11.45
C PHE A 276 -16.35 -15.45 9.96
N LEU A 277 -16.82 -16.41 9.17
CA LEU A 277 -17.01 -16.29 7.73
C LEU A 277 -18.46 -16.57 7.41
N LEU A 278 -19.00 -15.90 6.39
CA LEU A 278 -20.37 -16.09 5.97
C LEU A 278 -20.45 -17.15 4.85
N PRO A 279 -21.58 -17.86 4.72
CA PRO A 279 -21.84 -18.72 3.57
C PRO A 279 -21.66 -17.95 2.25
N GLY A 280 -21.08 -18.60 1.24
CA GLY A 280 -20.82 -17.98 -0.06
C GLY A 280 -19.55 -17.12 -0.13
N THR A 281 -18.77 -17.00 0.95
CA THR A 281 -17.48 -16.29 0.90
C THR A 281 -16.56 -16.86 -0.18
N SER A 282 -16.18 -16.01 -1.13
CA SER A 282 -14.99 -16.18 -1.95
C SER A 282 -13.94 -15.18 -1.47
N PHE A 283 -12.72 -15.68 -1.31
CA PHE A 283 -11.57 -14.90 -0.87
C PHE A 283 -10.99 -14.11 -2.04
N VAL A 284 -11.19 -12.80 -2.03
CA VAL A 284 -10.59 -11.88 -2.98
C VAL A 284 -9.13 -11.66 -2.56
N ILE A 285 -8.20 -12.07 -3.42
CA ILE A 285 -6.76 -11.87 -3.22
C ILE A 285 -6.50 -10.40 -2.95
N ASP A 286 -5.71 -10.14 -1.92
CA ASP A 286 -5.23 -8.82 -1.55
C ASP A 286 -3.71 -8.86 -1.44
N GLY A 287 -3.08 -7.76 -1.79
CA GLY A 287 -1.65 -7.64 -1.64
C GLY A 287 -1.14 -6.24 -1.87
N HIS A 288 0.12 -6.07 -1.54
CA HIS A 288 0.85 -4.83 -1.69
C HIS A 288 2.05 -5.04 -2.61
N TYR A 289 2.57 -3.92 -3.07
CA TYR A 289 3.68 -3.87 -4.00
C TYR A 289 4.76 -2.91 -3.54
N TRP A 290 5.96 -3.18 -4.02
CA TRP A 290 6.99 -2.18 -4.20
C TRP A 290 6.96 -1.67 -5.64
N ALA A 291 7.07 -0.35 -5.79
CA ALA A 291 7.19 0.30 -7.08
C ALA A 291 8.22 1.43 -7.04
N ILE A 292 8.90 1.65 -8.17
CA ILE A 292 9.86 2.73 -8.34
C ILE A 292 9.21 3.79 -9.25
N PRO A 293 9.09 5.05 -8.83
CA PRO A 293 8.56 6.09 -9.69
C PRO A 293 9.58 6.45 -10.79
N LYS A 294 9.11 6.77 -11.99
CA LYS A 294 9.98 7.37 -13.02
C LYS A 294 10.45 8.74 -12.55
N GLY A 295 11.66 9.13 -12.94
CA GLY A 295 12.21 10.46 -12.68
C GLY A 295 13.32 10.50 -11.62
N ILE A 296 13.62 9.38 -10.95
CA ILE A 296 14.84 9.24 -10.16
C ILE A 296 16.03 8.93 -11.07
N SER A 297 17.25 9.19 -10.60
CA SER A 297 18.46 8.89 -11.36
C SER A 297 18.75 7.38 -11.43
N ALA A 298 19.50 6.95 -12.45
CA ALA A 298 19.85 5.54 -12.65
C ALA A 298 20.59 4.94 -11.43
N ALA A 299 21.50 5.70 -10.83
CA ALA A 299 22.26 5.24 -9.67
C ALA A 299 21.40 5.21 -8.38
N GLU A 300 20.41 6.09 -8.22
CA GLU A 300 19.41 5.92 -7.16
C GLU A 300 18.57 4.67 -7.38
N GLN A 301 18.13 4.42 -8.62
CA GLN A 301 17.36 3.22 -8.97
C GLN A 301 18.14 1.94 -8.66
N GLU A 302 19.44 1.88 -8.95
CA GLU A 302 20.30 0.74 -8.60
C GLU A 302 20.35 0.49 -7.09
N VAL A 303 20.47 1.54 -6.28
CA VAL A 303 20.43 1.42 -4.81
C VAL A 303 19.06 0.92 -4.33
N ILE A 304 17.96 1.36 -4.95
CA ILE A 304 16.61 0.89 -4.60
C ILE A 304 16.39 -0.57 -4.99
N LEU A 305 16.87 -1.01 -6.16
CA LEU A 305 16.79 -2.41 -6.56
C LEU A 305 17.58 -3.31 -5.60
N ASP A 306 18.75 -2.86 -5.14
CA ASP A 306 19.54 -3.57 -4.13
C ASP A 306 18.85 -3.60 -2.76
N LEU A 307 18.21 -2.49 -2.34
CA LEU A 307 17.37 -2.47 -1.14
C LEU A 307 16.20 -3.46 -1.26
N MET A 308 15.46 -3.47 -2.37
CA MET A 308 14.35 -4.41 -2.61
C MET A 308 14.83 -5.86 -2.53
N LYS A 309 16.00 -6.17 -3.09
CA LYS A 309 16.62 -7.50 -2.98
C LYS A 309 16.99 -7.84 -1.53
N PHE A 310 17.57 -6.90 -0.79
CA PHE A 310 17.88 -7.08 0.64
C PHE A 310 16.61 -7.36 1.46
N MET A 311 15.53 -6.63 1.19
CA MET A 311 14.27 -6.76 1.91
C MET A 311 13.61 -8.14 1.70
N ARG A 312 13.83 -8.80 0.56
CA ARG A 312 13.30 -10.15 0.28
C ARG A 312 14.04 -11.27 1.00
N ARG A 313 15.21 -11.02 1.61
CA ARG A 313 15.97 -12.12 2.20
C ARG A 313 15.21 -12.76 3.37
N PRO A 314 15.23 -14.10 3.50
CA PRO A 314 14.49 -14.79 4.58
C PRO A 314 14.89 -14.36 6.00
N ASP A 315 16.13 -13.93 6.22
CA ASP A 315 16.60 -13.41 7.52
C ASP A 315 15.96 -12.07 7.90
N GLN A 316 15.47 -11.30 6.91
CA GLN A 316 14.80 -10.03 7.13
C GLN A 316 13.28 -10.18 7.33
N GLN A 317 12.70 -11.30 6.90
CA GLN A 317 11.26 -11.59 6.98
C GLN A 317 10.84 -12.16 8.36
N VAL A 318 11.35 -11.57 9.45
CA VAL A 318 11.12 -12.06 10.83
C VAL A 318 9.63 -12.04 11.18
N LEU A 319 8.88 -11.05 10.70
CA LEU A 319 7.45 -10.95 10.97
C LEU A 319 6.66 -12.11 10.35
N THR A 320 7.10 -12.65 9.21
CA THR A 320 6.50 -13.85 8.61
C THR A 320 6.58 -15.05 9.55
N LYS A 321 7.68 -15.19 10.31
CA LYS A 321 7.82 -16.25 11.33
C LYS A 321 6.87 -16.04 12.49
N LEU A 322 6.77 -14.81 13.00
CA LEU A 322 5.87 -14.47 14.09
C LEU A 322 4.39 -14.72 13.72
N VAL A 323 4.02 -14.43 12.47
CA VAL A 323 2.69 -14.75 11.92
C VAL A 323 2.43 -16.26 11.92
N GLN A 324 3.41 -17.09 11.58
CA GLN A 324 3.28 -18.55 11.63
C GLN A 324 3.06 -19.06 13.06
N GLU A 325 3.72 -18.47 14.06
CA GLU A 325 3.53 -18.82 15.47
C GLU A 325 2.13 -18.45 16.01
N HIS A 326 1.50 -17.43 15.43
CA HIS A 326 0.16 -16.95 15.78
C HIS A 326 -0.93 -17.42 14.80
N TRP A 327 -0.61 -18.42 13.98
CA TRP A 327 -1.48 -18.89 12.92
C TRP A 327 -2.82 -19.41 13.45
N ARG A 328 -3.91 -18.98 12.81
CA ARG A 328 -5.26 -19.45 13.13
C ARG A 328 -5.59 -20.78 12.45
N PRO A 329 -6.09 -21.79 13.19
CA PRO A 329 -6.60 -23.02 12.59
C PRO A 329 -7.70 -22.79 11.55
N GLU A 330 -8.50 -21.72 11.71
CA GLU A 330 -9.53 -21.34 10.75
C GLU A 330 -8.95 -21.05 9.35
N TYR A 331 -7.70 -20.56 9.27
CA TYR A 331 -7.00 -20.28 8.02
C TYR A 331 -6.20 -21.46 7.45
N THR A 332 -6.12 -22.57 8.17
CA THR A 332 -5.46 -23.77 7.64
C THR A 332 -6.27 -24.36 6.48
N ASP A 333 -5.59 -24.70 5.38
CA ASP A 333 -6.19 -25.30 4.17
C ASP A 333 -7.31 -24.47 3.54
N MET A 334 -7.28 -23.14 3.66
CA MET A 334 -8.35 -22.26 3.17
C MET A 334 -8.67 -22.43 1.69
N GLU A 335 -7.65 -22.69 0.89
CA GLU A 335 -7.75 -22.87 -0.56
C GLU A 335 -8.44 -24.19 -0.94
N LYS A 336 -8.54 -25.15 -0.01
CA LYS A 336 -9.38 -26.34 -0.15
C LYS A 336 -10.82 -26.11 0.31
N LYS A 337 -11.03 -25.13 1.20
CA LYS A 337 -12.32 -24.84 1.85
C LYS A 337 -13.12 -23.76 1.14
N TYR A 338 -12.44 -22.80 0.53
CA TYR A 338 -13.03 -21.60 -0.06
C TYR A 338 -12.46 -21.32 -1.44
N LYS A 339 -13.29 -20.70 -2.28
CA LYS A 339 -12.85 -20.21 -3.58
C LYS A 339 -11.94 -19.00 -3.37
N ILE A 340 -10.75 -19.04 -3.95
CA ILE A 340 -9.86 -17.87 -4.06
C ILE A 340 -10.09 -17.22 -5.43
N VAL A 341 -10.26 -15.90 -5.47
CA VAL A 341 -10.54 -15.14 -6.70
C VAL A 341 -9.58 -13.95 -6.82
N PRO A 342 -9.16 -13.59 -8.05
CA PRO A 342 -8.39 -12.37 -8.24
C PRO A 342 -9.26 -11.14 -7.94
N GLN A 343 -8.59 -10.05 -7.63
CA GLN A 343 -9.21 -8.73 -7.50
C GLN A 343 -9.97 -8.34 -8.78
N LEU A 344 -10.90 -7.38 -8.65
CA LEU A 344 -11.50 -6.73 -9.81
C LEU A 344 -10.43 -6.06 -10.69
N PRO A 345 -10.61 -6.02 -12.01
CA PRO A 345 -9.81 -5.15 -12.86
C PRO A 345 -9.85 -3.70 -12.35
N VAL A 346 -8.74 -2.98 -12.52
CA VAL A 346 -8.51 -1.62 -12.00
C VAL A 346 -9.69 -0.68 -12.23
N LYS A 347 -10.19 -0.63 -13.47
CA LYS A 347 -11.31 0.25 -13.86
C LYS A 347 -12.58 -0.07 -13.09
N ASP A 348 -12.88 -1.35 -12.92
CA ASP A 348 -14.08 -1.82 -12.23
C ASP A 348 -13.95 -1.61 -10.72
N LEU A 349 -12.75 -1.83 -10.17
CA LEU A 349 -12.43 -1.57 -8.77
C LEU A 349 -12.60 -0.09 -8.42
N VAL A 350 -12.03 0.81 -9.24
CA VAL A 350 -12.18 2.27 -9.06
C VAL A 350 -13.66 2.66 -9.14
N ALA A 351 -14.40 2.14 -10.12
CA ALA A 351 -15.83 2.43 -10.25
C ALA A 351 -16.66 1.94 -9.05
N ALA A 352 -16.33 0.76 -8.50
CA ALA A 352 -16.96 0.25 -7.28
C ALA A 352 -16.70 1.18 -6.08
N MET A 353 -15.46 1.62 -5.89
CA MET A 353 -15.10 2.52 -4.78
C MET A 353 -15.75 3.90 -4.92
N ASP A 354 -15.76 4.47 -6.13
CA ASP A 354 -16.42 5.75 -6.41
C ASP A 354 -17.93 5.68 -6.14
N ARG A 355 -18.57 4.57 -6.54
CA ARG A 355 -20.00 4.35 -6.27
C ARG A 355 -20.24 4.19 -4.77
N TRP A 356 -19.39 3.44 -4.08
CA TRP A 356 -19.47 3.30 -2.63
C TRP A 356 -19.35 4.66 -1.94
N ASP A 357 -18.42 5.51 -2.34
CA ASP A 357 -18.25 6.85 -1.74
C ASP A 357 -19.50 7.71 -1.96
N LYS A 358 -20.11 7.66 -3.14
CA LYS A 358 -21.33 8.43 -3.47
C LYS A 358 -22.58 7.92 -2.75
N GLU A 359 -22.78 6.60 -2.71
CA GLU A 359 -24.04 6.01 -2.25
C GLU A 359 -24.03 5.61 -0.77
N VAL A 360 -22.86 5.31 -0.20
CA VAL A 360 -22.71 4.78 1.16
C VAL A 360 -21.87 5.73 2.02
N GLY A 361 -20.66 6.07 1.56
CA GLY A 361 -19.70 6.89 2.31
C GLY A 361 -20.17 8.32 2.58
N ALA A 362 -20.77 8.99 1.58
CA ALA A 362 -21.22 10.38 1.66
C ALA A 362 -22.38 10.58 2.65
N GLN A 363 -23.17 9.53 2.94
CA GLN A 363 -24.32 9.62 3.82
C GLN A 363 -23.96 9.76 5.32
N ARG A 364 -22.66 9.72 5.67
CA ARG A 364 -22.16 9.69 7.06
C ARG A 364 -21.40 10.93 7.52
N ILE A 365 -21.42 12.01 6.75
CA ILE A 365 -20.95 13.32 7.25
C ILE A 365 -22.01 13.85 8.23
N LYS A 366 -21.93 13.37 9.48
CA LYS A 366 -22.72 13.74 10.67
C LYS A 366 -24.23 13.48 10.63
N LYS A 367 -24.65 12.41 11.30
CA LYS A 367 -25.96 12.32 11.99
C LYS A 367 -25.77 11.63 13.34
N PHE A 368 -25.15 12.33 14.29
CA PHE A 368 -25.36 12.15 15.73
C PHE A 368 -25.17 13.50 16.40
#